data_AF-A0A949HY20-F1
#
_entry.id   AF-A0A949HY20-F1
#
_cell.length_a   1.000
_cell.length_b   1.000
_cell.length_c   1.000
_cell.angle_alpha   90.00
_cell.angle_beta   90.00
_cell.angle_gamma   90.00
#
_symmetry.space_group_name_H-M   'P 1'
#
loop_
_entity.id
_entity.type
_entity.pdbx_description
1 polymer ?
#
loop_
_entity_poly.entity_id
_entity_poly.type
_entity_poly.pdbx_seq_one_letter_code
_entity_poly.pdbx_strand_id
1 'polypeptide(L)'
;MSTKKTSPPNGAPGASAPPEPTTYRVNPEVEAKIDSYIKENPKYWAYLQAMPRERLERTVVLNEVRQIDRQQRMREGIMKRINTSPELKQAYETLVKNVPEDQREEVMTQLARQTQRVVSRSQGQRQARGEAVAA
;
A
#
# COMPACT_ATOMS: atom_id res chain seq x y z
N MET A 1 -44.59 -12.31 -4.02
CA MET A 1 -44.99 -10.89 -4.11
C MET A 1 -44.94 -10.29 -2.71
N SER A 2 -44.51 -9.02 -2.63
CA SER A 2 -44.74 -8.05 -1.54
C SER A 2 -44.04 -8.26 -0.20
N THR A 3 -43.43 -7.29 0.49
CA THR A 3 -42.68 -6.04 0.20
C THR A 3 -42.39 -5.38 1.56
N LYS A 4 -41.20 -4.77 1.71
CA LYS A 4 -40.85 -3.63 2.60
C LYS A 4 -40.77 -3.94 4.12
N LYS A 5 -39.84 -3.37 4.90
CA LYS A 5 -39.57 -1.92 5.01
C LYS A 5 -38.20 -1.61 5.66
N THR A 6 -37.61 -0.51 5.20
CA THR A 6 -36.39 0.15 5.70
C THR A 6 -36.68 0.98 6.97
N SER A 7 -35.72 1.06 7.91
CA SER A 7 -35.19 2.28 8.56
C SER A 7 -34.49 2.01 9.91
N PRO A 8 -33.49 2.83 10.31
CA PRO A 8 -32.47 2.52 11.32
C PRO A 8 -32.82 3.06 12.72
N PRO A 9 -32.15 2.62 13.80
CA PRO A 9 -32.07 3.42 15.00
C PRO A 9 -30.74 4.19 15.01
N ASN A 10 -30.84 5.50 14.82
CA ASN A 10 -29.83 6.43 15.28
C ASN A 10 -29.89 6.42 16.82
N GLY A 11 -28.86 5.87 17.47
CA GLY A 11 -28.73 5.81 18.92
C GLY A 11 -27.42 6.47 19.36
N ALA A 12 -27.53 7.43 20.27
CA ALA A 12 -26.47 8.26 20.85
C ALA A 12 -25.27 7.44 21.41
N PRO A 13 -24.08 8.06 21.60
CA PRO A 13 -22.84 7.35 21.86
C PRO A 13 -22.80 6.82 23.29
N GLY A 14 -23.12 5.54 23.44
CA GLY A 14 -22.96 4.80 24.68
C GLY A 14 -21.55 4.21 24.78
N ALA A 15 -20.83 4.64 25.82
CA ALA A 15 -19.69 4.00 26.47
C ALA A 15 -18.94 2.91 25.67
N SER A 16 -17.70 3.23 25.28
CA SER A 16 -16.72 2.33 24.68
C SER A 16 -16.67 0.98 25.40
N ALA A 17 -17.24 -0.06 24.76
CA ALA A 17 -16.95 -1.43 25.14
C ALA A 17 -15.44 -1.68 24.98
N PRO A 18 -14.79 -2.45 25.87
CA PRO A 18 -13.42 -2.89 25.67
C PRO A 18 -13.31 -3.57 24.29
N PRO A 19 -12.27 -3.27 23.49
CA PRO A 19 -12.10 -3.92 22.20
C PRO A 19 -12.00 -5.44 22.42
N GLU A 20 -12.84 -6.21 21.72
CA GLU A 20 -12.74 -7.67 21.74
C GLU A 20 -11.33 -8.10 21.30
N PRO A 21 -10.74 -9.13 21.95
CA PRO A 21 -9.41 -9.60 21.58
C PRO A 21 -9.43 -10.11 20.14
N THR A 22 -8.70 -9.41 19.27
CA THR A 22 -8.55 -9.83 17.87
C THR A 22 -7.72 -11.11 17.82
N THR A 23 -8.31 -12.20 17.31
CA THR A 23 -7.56 -13.43 17.02
C THR A 23 -6.63 -13.19 15.83
N TYR A 24 -5.33 -13.14 16.09
CA TYR A 24 -4.33 -12.97 15.04
C TYR A 24 -4.20 -14.25 14.19
N ARG A 25 -4.15 -14.10 12.87
CA ARG A 25 -3.88 -15.21 11.95
C ARG A 25 -2.38 -15.54 11.99
N VAL A 26 -2.05 -16.79 12.31
CA VAL A 26 -0.66 -17.27 12.35
C VAL A 26 -0.36 -18.07 11.08
N ASN A 27 0.78 -17.79 10.44
CA ASN A 27 1.27 -18.55 9.29
C ASN A 27 2.60 -19.23 9.68
N PRO A 28 2.67 -20.57 9.72
CA PRO A 28 3.87 -21.28 10.18
C PRO A 28 5.12 -21.02 9.33
N GLU A 29 4.97 -20.76 8.02
CA GLU A 29 6.10 -20.43 7.15
C GLU A 29 6.69 -19.06 7.49
N VAL A 30 5.82 -18.11 7.87
CA VAL A 30 6.25 -16.77 8.28
C VAL A 30 6.94 -16.84 9.64
N GLU A 31 6.40 -17.59 10.60
CA GLU A 31 7.03 -17.80 11.91
C GLU A 31 8.42 -18.44 11.77
N ALA A 32 8.56 -19.49 10.95
CA ALA A 32 9.85 -20.13 10.70
C ALA A 32 10.89 -19.16 10.11
N LYS A 33 10.45 -18.23 9.26
CA LYS A 33 11.31 -17.18 8.70
C LYS A 33 11.71 -16.15 9.75
N ILE A 34 10.78 -15.77 10.63
CA ILE A 34 11.05 -14.87 11.76
C ILE A 34 12.10 -15.52 12.69
N ASP A 35 11.89 -16.79 13.06
CA ASP A 35 12.82 -17.55 13.91
C ASP A 35 14.22 -17.63 13.28
N SER A 36 14.29 -17.89 11.97
CA SER A 36 15.57 -17.94 11.25
C SER A 36 16.28 -16.58 11.30
N TYR A 37 15.54 -15.50 11.02
CA TYR A 37 16.08 -14.14 11.09
C TYR A 37 16.56 -13.76 12.50
N ILE A 38 15.82 -14.16 13.55
CA ILE A 38 16.22 -13.93 14.95
C ILE A 38 17.53 -14.66 15.28
N LYS A 39 17.65 -15.94 14.87
CA LYS A 39 18.87 -16.73 15.07
C LYS A 39 20.08 -16.13 14.37
N GLU A 40 19.90 -15.61 13.16
CA GLU A 40 20.95 -14.96 12.38
C GLU A 40 21.33 -13.56 12.92
N ASN A 41 20.41 -12.89 13.63
CA ASN A 41 20.58 -11.50 14.07
C ASN A 41 20.41 -11.33 15.60
N PRO A 42 21.19 -12.02 16.45
CA PRO A 42 20.98 -12.05 17.89
C PRO A 42 21.16 -10.68 18.56
N LYS A 43 22.06 -9.82 18.03
CA LYS A 43 22.25 -8.45 18.54
C LYS A 43 21.03 -7.57 18.30
N TYR A 44 20.41 -7.69 17.14
CA TYR A 44 19.21 -6.94 16.81
C TYR A 44 18.02 -7.42 17.64
N TRP A 45 17.90 -8.73 17.83
CA TRP A 45 16.90 -9.31 18.72
C TRP A 45 17.04 -8.81 20.17
N ALA A 46 18.25 -8.83 20.72
CA ALA A 46 18.51 -8.30 22.07
C ALA A 46 18.17 -6.80 22.18
N TYR A 47 18.48 -6.00 21.15
CA TYR A 47 18.07 -4.58 21.09
C TYR A 47 16.55 -4.40 21.12
N LEU A 48 15.80 -5.22 20.37
CA LEU A 48 14.34 -5.18 20.38
C LEU A 48 13.77 -5.59 21.75
N GLN A 49 14.33 -6.64 22.37
CA GLN A 49 13.91 -7.10 23.71
C GLN A 49 14.19 -6.07 24.82
N ALA A 50 15.26 -5.28 24.68
CA ALA A 50 15.60 -4.22 25.63
C ALA A 50 14.75 -2.94 25.45
N MET A 51 13.98 -2.84 24.36
CA MET A 51 13.20 -1.64 24.05
C MET A 51 11.90 -1.58 24.87
N PRO A 52 11.56 -0.41 25.47
CA PRO A 52 10.25 -0.23 26.10
C PRO A 52 9.12 -0.45 25.10
N ARG A 53 8.02 -1.07 25.55
CA ARG A 53 6.84 -1.38 24.72
C ARG A 53 6.33 -0.16 23.95
N GLU A 54 6.19 0.99 24.62
CA GLU A 54 5.73 2.24 24.01
C GLU A 54 6.61 2.68 22.82
N ARG A 55 7.93 2.41 22.89
CA ARG A 55 8.87 2.73 21.82
C ARG A 55 8.78 1.74 20.66
N LEU A 56 8.50 0.46 20.93
CA LEU A 56 8.20 -0.52 19.89
C LEU A 56 6.92 -0.13 19.12
N GLU A 57 5.85 0.22 19.84
CA GLU A 57 4.58 0.67 19.25
C GLU A 57 4.78 1.91 18.36
N ARG A 58 5.52 2.91 18.83
CA ARG A 58 5.86 4.10 18.02
C ARG A 58 6.69 3.75 16.78
N THR A 59 7.56 2.75 16.85
CA THR A 59 8.36 2.32 15.69
C THR A 59 7.48 1.69 14.61
N VAL A 60 6.47 0.90 15.02
CA VAL A 60 5.47 0.35 14.10
C VAL A 60 4.69 1.48 13.42
N VAL A 61 4.20 2.45 14.20
CA VAL A 61 3.47 3.61 13.65
C VAL A 61 4.36 4.44 12.73
N LEU A 62 5.62 4.68 13.10
CA LEU A 62 6.57 5.42 12.25
C LEU A 62 6.78 4.75 10.90
N ASN A 63 6.82 3.42 10.85
CA ASN A 63 6.96 2.69 9.58
C ASN A 63 5.73 2.90 8.69
N GLU A 64 4.53 2.96 9.27
CA GLU A 64 3.30 3.27 8.55
C GLU A 64 3.31 4.71 8.02
N VAL A 65 3.67 5.69 8.86
CA VAL A 65 3.81 7.10 8.43
C VAL A 65 4.79 7.22 7.26
N ARG A 66 5.97 6.59 7.38
CA ARG A 66 6.96 6.58 6.29
C ARG A 66 6.43 5.91 5.02
N GLN A 67 5.58 4.89 5.14
CA GLN A 67 4.94 4.27 4.00
C GLN A 67 3.95 5.21 3.32
N ILE A 68 3.13 5.91 4.09
CA ILE A 68 2.19 6.93 3.61
C ILE A 68 2.96 8.04 2.89
N ASP A 69 4.01 8.59 3.50
CA ASP A 69 4.84 9.65 2.90
C ASP A 69 5.45 9.23 1.57
N ARG A 70 5.96 7.98 1.49
CA ARG A 70 6.47 7.43 0.22
C ARG A 70 5.39 7.34 -0.83
N GLN A 71 4.18 6.90 -0.47
CA GLN A 71 3.06 6.80 -1.41
C GLN A 71 2.63 8.19 -1.91
N GLN A 72 2.53 9.18 -1.03
CA GLN A 72 2.20 10.56 -1.39
C GLN A 72 3.25 11.15 -2.32
N ARG A 73 4.54 11.06 -1.97
CA ARG A 73 5.64 11.54 -2.81
C ARG A 73 5.64 10.89 -4.20
N MET A 74 5.35 9.60 -4.28
CA MET A 74 5.21 8.91 -5.58
C MET A 74 4.02 9.44 -6.37
N ARG A 75 2.85 9.61 -5.74
CA ARG A 75 1.64 10.16 -6.37
C ARG A 75 1.89 11.55 -6.93
N GLU A 76 2.44 12.45 -6.11
CA GLU A 76 2.79 13.81 -6.53
C GLU A 76 3.80 13.82 -7.68
N GLY A 77 4.82 12.95 -7.60
CA GLY A 77 5.81 12.81 -8.67
C GLY A 77 5.20 12.34 -9.99
N ILE A 78 4.23 11.42 -9.95
CA ILE A 78 3.49 10.96 -11.13
C ILE A 78 2.63 12.08 -11.69
N MET A 79 1.82 12.74 -10.85
CA MET A 79 0.95 13.84 -11.29
C MET A 79 1.74 15.00 -11.89
N LYS A 80 2.89 15.35 -11.29
CA LYS A 80 3.80 16.37 -11.86
C LYS A 80 4.26 16.00 -13.26
N ARG A 81 4.63 14.73 -13.51
CA ARG A 81 5.04 14.26 -14.85
C ARG A 81 3.88 14.32 -15.86
N ILE A 82 2.68 13.91 -15.45
CA ILE A 82 1.49 13.99 -16.30
C ILE A 82 1.23 15.46 -16.66
N ASN A 83 1.25 16.36 -15.68
CA ASN A 83 1.00 17.79 -15.91
C ASN A 83 2.09 18.49 -16.74
N THR A 84 3.33 17.99 -16.72
CA THR A 84 4.44 18.56 -17.51
C THR A 84 4.33 18.20 -18.99
N SER A 85 3.64 17.10 -19.35
CA SER A 85 3.45 16.67 -20.73
C SER A 85 1.99 16.83 -21.17
N PRO A 86 1.68 17.78 -22.08
CA PRO A 86 0.31 18.01 -22.51
C PRO A 86 -0.30 16.77 -23.20
N GLU A 87 0.50 16.01 -23.94
CA GLU A 87 0.06 14.76 -24.58
C GLU A 87 -0.33 13.69 -23.55
N LEU A 88 0.51 13.47 -22.52
CA LEU A 88 0.20 12.52 -21.46
C LEU A 88 -1.03 12.94 -20.67
N LYS A 89 -1.16 14.23 -20.38
CA LYS A 89 -2.31 14.78 -19.69
C LYS A 89 -3.61 14.49 -20.43
N GLN A 90 -3.67 14.77 -21.73
CA GLN A 90 -4.84 14.50 -22.56
C GLN A 90 -5.17 13.00 -22.65
N ALA A 91 -4.14 12.15 -22.78
CA ALA A 91 -4.32 10.70 -22.83
C ALA A 91 -4.96 10.18 -21.53
N TYR A 92 -4.46 10.61 -20.37
CA TYR A 92 -5.04 10.21 -19.09
C TYR A 92 -6.41 10.83 -18.83
N GLU A 93 -6.64 12.10 -19.18
CA GLU A 93 -7.95 12.77 -19.08
C GLU A 93 -9.03 12.02 -19.88
N THR A 94 -8.68 11.53 -21.06
CA THR A 94 -9.58 10.72 -21.89
C THR A 94 -9.96 9.41 -21.18
N LEU A 95 -8.99 8.77 -20.50
CA LEU A 95 -9.19 7.51 -19.78
C LEU A 95 -10.04 7.70 -18.52
N VAL A 96 -9.98 8.88 -17.88
CA VAL A 96 -10.76 9.18 -16.65
C VAL A 96 -12.01 10.01 -16.90
N LYS A 97 -12.42 10.26 -18.15
CA LYS A 97 -13.56 11.13 -18.48
C LYS A 97 -14.87 10.75 -17.80
N ASN A 98 -15.09 9.46 -17.56
CA ASN A 98 -16.29 8.90 -16.94
C ASN A 98 -16.16 8.74 -15.41
N VAL A 99 -15.03 9.10 -14.84
CA VAL A 99 -14.78 9.04 -13.39
C VAL A 99 -15.28 10.33 -12.74
N PRO A 100 -15.93 10.26 -11.56
CA PRO A 100 -16.27 11.44 -10.75
C PRO A 100 -15.07 12.35 -10.51
N GLU A 101 -15.27 13.67 -10.53
CA GLU A 101 -14.17 14.65 -10.50
C GLU A 101 -13.27 14.52 -9.27
N ASP A 102 -13.86 14.19 -8.12
CA ASP A 102 -13.19 13.90 -6.86
C ASP A 102 -12.22 12.71 -6.94
N GLN A 103 -12.44 11.79 -7.88
CA GLN A 103 -11.66 10.56 -8.04
C GLN A 103 -10.75 10.56 -9.27
N ARG A 104 -10.89 11.53 -10.18
CA ARG A 104 -10.14 11.56 -11.45
C ARG A 104 -8.63 11.53 -11.24
N GLU A 105 -8.12 12.36 -10.33
CA GLU A 105 -6.68 12.45 -10.06
C GLU A 105 -6.11 11.15 -9.47
N GLU A 106 -6.89 10.51 -8.60
CA GLU A 106 -6.49 9.25 -7.99
C GLU A 106 -6.43 8.13 -9.03
N VAL A 107 -7.49 7.95 -9.82
CA VAL A 107 -7.55 6.93 -10.88
C VAL A 107 -6.46 7.18 -11.93
N MET A 108 -6.21 8.44 -12.28
CA MET A 108 -5.13 8.85 -13.19
C MET A 108 -3.75 8.42 -12.65
N THR A 109 -3.48 8.67 -11.37
CA THR A 109 -2.23 8.24 -10.72
C THR A 109 -2.09 6.72 -10.69
N GLN A 110 -3.18 6.00 -10.36
CA GLN A 110 -3.19 4.54 -10.31
C GLN A 110 -2.89 3.93 -11.68
N LEU A 111 -3.53 4.44 -12.73
CA LEU A 111 -3.34 3.98 -14.11
C LEU A 111 -1.91 4.24 -14.60
N ALA A 112 -1.36 5.42 -14.29
CA ALA A 112 0.02 5.74 -14.62
C ALA A 112 1.02 4.83 -13.90
N ARG A 113 0.79 4.54 -12.61
CA ARG A 113 1.62 3.60 -11.84
C ARG A 113 1.55 2.19 -12.42
N GLN A 114 0.37 1.73 -12.82
CA GLN A 114 0.20 0.42 -13.44
C GLN A 114 0.94 0.34 -14.77
N THR A 115 0.79 1.36 -15.61
CA THR A 115 1.47 1.47 -16.91
C THR A 115 2.99 1.41 -16.74
N GLN A 116 3.55 2.18 -15.81
CA GLN A 116 4.99 2.16 -15.50
C GLN A 116 5.47 0.77 -15.07
N ARG A 117 4.72 0.08 -14.21
CA ARG A 117 5.08 -1.28 -13.77
C ARG A 117 5.11 -2.28 -14.93
N VAL A 118 4.13 -2.20 -15.83
CA VAL A 118 4.07 -3.08 -17.01
C VAL A 118 5.25 -2.81 -17.94
N VAL A 119 5.54 -1.53 -18.23
CA VAL A 119 6.67 -1.15 -19.07
C VAL A 119 8.00 -1.60 -18.45
N SER A 120 8.26 -1.31 -17.17
CA SER A 120 9.48 -1.74 -16.48
C SER A 120 9.64 -3.27 -16.48
N ARG A 121 8.56 -4.02 -16.24
CA ARG A 121 8.60 -5.49 -16.27
C ARG A 121 8.94 -6.02 -17.66
N SER A 122 8.33 -5.43 -18.70
CA SER A 122 8.60 -5.83 -20.09
C SER A 122 10.02 -5.51 -20.55
N GLN A 123 10.60 -4.39 -20.08
CA GLN A 123 11.99 -4.03 -20.37
C GLN A 123 12.99 -4.94 -19.66
N GLY A 124 12.77 -5.26 -18.38
CA GLY A 124 13.62 -6.20 -17.64
C GLY A 124 13.63 -7.61 -18.25
N GLN A 125 12.49 -8.07 -18.79
CA GLN A 125 12.41 -9.35 -19.49
C GLN A 125 13.16 -9.35 -20.84
N ARG A 126 13.22 -8.22 -21.54
CA ARG A 126 14.01 -8.08 -22.77
C ARG A 126 15.52 -8.06 -22.49
N GLN A 127 15.95 -7.42 -21.40
CA GLN A 127 17.35 -7.44 -20.98
C GLN A 127 17.81 -8.85 -20.56
N ALA A 128 17.04 -9.54 -19.71
CA ALA A 128 17.38 -10.91 -19.30
C ALA A 128 17.42 -11.90 -20.47
N ARG A 129 16.57 -11.70 -21.50
CA ARG A 129 16.58 -12.53 -22.71
C ARG A 129 17.70 -12.16 -23.68
N GLY A 130 18.17 -10.91 -23.68
CA GLY A 130 19.32 -10.47 -24.47
C GLY A 130 20.65 -11.00 -23.93
N GLU A 131 20.81 -11.05 -22.61
CA GLU A 131 22.02 -11.61 -21.96
C GLU A 131 22.10 -13.14 -22.13
N ALA A 132 20.97 -13.86 -22.12
CA ALA A 132 20.95 -15.31 -22.31
C ALA A 132 21.21 -15.79 -23.76
N VAL A 133 21.18 -14.89 -24.75
CA VAL A 133 21.50 -15.21 -26.16
C VAL A 133 22.94 -14.81 -26.52
N ALA A 134 23.62 -14.08 -25.63
CA ALA A 134 24.99 -13.61 -25.80
C ALA A 134 26.04 -14.43 -25.00
N ALA A 135 25.61 -15.48 -24.29
CA ALA A 135 26.45 -16.45 -23.57
C ALA A 135 26.42 -17.82 -24.26
#